data_AF-A0A8B7VTR0-F1
#
_entry.id   AF-A0A8B7VTR0-F1
#
_cell.length_a   1.000
_cell.length_b   1.000
_cell.length_c   1.000
_cell.angle_alpha   90.00
_cell.angle_beta   90.00
_cell.angle_gamma   90.00
#
_symmetry.space_group_name_H-M   'P 1'
#
loop_
_entity.id
_entity.type
_entity.pdbx_description
1 polymer ?
#
loop_
_entity_poly.entity_id
_entity_poly.type
_entity_poly.pdbx_seq_one_letter_code
_entity_poly.pdbx_strand_id
1 'polypeptide(L)'
;MVWFLIYLLNILWTMAGTNTQTRSSCSIPSEQLPWVNDLQVQMENSVTSSDFPNPSVLIAMNLVGAYNLEAQKLLTYELMASDTADLTTGQLALTIMALTSSCRDPGSKMSVLQKQMENWAPSGPSEEATAFYGPSLAIMTLCQKNSETTLPIAVRFAKTLLANSSPFNVDTGAVATLALTCMYNKIPIGSDESYRALFGQVLKAIVENISMSIKDNGIIGNIYSTGLAMQALSVTPVQPKKEWDCEKTMNIILDEIKQGKFQNSMSIAQILPSLRGKTYLDLPQVSCGPDHEVQPTLPNYPNPPPTSASNITVTYTINNQLRGVELLFNVTIDVIVKSGSVLLVVLEEAQRKNDMFKFETTMTSWGPIVSSINNIAENVNHNTYWQFLSGTTPLNEGVADYIPFNNEHITANFTQY
;
A
#
# COMPACT_ATOMS: atom_id res chain seq x y z
N MET A 1 -9.09 -3.39 -71.61
CA MET A 1 -9.95 -2.57 -70.74
C MET A 1 -10.73 -3.49 -69.82
N VAL A 2 -10.02 -3.99 -68.81
CA VAL A 2 -10.55 -4.86 -67.76
C VAL A 2 -9.81 -4.42 -66.50
N TRP A 3 -10.48 -3.64 -65.66
CA TRP A 3 -10.20 -3.42 -64.24
C TRP A 3 -11.51 -2.84 -63.67
N PHE A 4 -12.43 -3.74 -63.31
CA PHE A 4 -12.79 -4.00 -61.90
C PHE A 4 -13.34 -2.70 -61.26
N LEU A 5 -14.64 -2.39 -61.26
CA LEU A 5 -15.77 -3.20 -60.77
C LEU A 5 -15.40 -3.96 -59.49
N ILE A 6 -15.05 -3.20 -58.44
CA ILE A 6 -15.30 -3.41 -57.00
C ILE A 6 -14.85 -2.10 -56.34
N TYR A 7 -15.72 -1.10 -56.34
CA TYR A 7 -15.66 0.01 -55.41
C TYR A 7 -17.13 0.39 -55.18
N LEU A 8 -17.56 0.30 -53.92
CA LEU A 8 -18.93 0.54 -53.42
C LEU A 8 -19.87 -0.67 -53.47
N LEU A 9 -19.77 -1.55 -52.46
CA LEU A 9 -20.82 -1.70 -51.43
C LEU A 9 -20.38 -2.68 -50.33
N ASN A 10 -20.84 -2.41 -49.09
CA ASN A 10 -20.68 -3.15 -47.83
C ASN A 10 -19.40 -2.79 -47.06
N ILE A 11 -19.38 -1.87 -46.09
CA ILE A 11 -20.20 -1.80 -44.86
C ILE A 11 -20.40 -3.21 -44.26
N LEU A 12 -19.36 -3.67 -43.56
CA LEU A 12 -19.45 -4.64 -42.47
C LEU A 12 -18.43 -4.22 -41.40
N TRP A 13 -18.98 -3.67 -40.32
CA TRP A 13 -18.36 -3.72 -39.00
C TRP A 13 -18.00 -5.16 -38.62
N THR A 14 -16.89 -5.33 -37.87
CA THR A 14 -16.69 -6.17 -36.64
C THR A 14 -15.21 -6.57 -36.52
N MET A 15 -14.44 -5.99 -35.57
CA MET A 15 -14.02 -6.57 -34.26
C MET A 15 -13.02 -7.75 -34.39
N ALA A 16 -11.93 -7.93 -33.66
CA ALA A 16 -11.33 -7.28 -32.49
C ALA A 16 -9.88 -7.83 -32.33
N GLY A 17 -9.05 -7.11 -31.60
CA GLY A 17 -7.70 -7.52 -31.22
C GLY A 17 -6.98 -6.54 -30.30
N THR A 18 -7.63 -5.44 -29.91
CA THR A 18 -7.30 -4.76 -28.66
C THR A 18 -7.86 -5.62 -27.55
N ASN A 19 -7.00 -6.23 -26.74
CA ASN A 19 -7.39 -6.85 -25.49
C ASN A 19 -7.80 -5.72 -24.52
N THR A 20 -8.94 -5.07 -24.77
CA THR A 20 -9.58 -4.17 -23.83
C THR A 20 -10.14 -5.05 -22.74
N GLN A 21 -9.27 -5.44 -21.80
CA GLN A 21 -9.72 -5.85 -20.48
C GLN A 21 -10.70 -4.76 -20.01
N THR A 22 -11.98 -5.11 -19.90
CA THR A 22 -13.01 -4.24 -19.36
C THR A 22 -12.65 -3.99 -17.91
N ARG A 23 -11.91 -2.91 -17.66
CA ARG A 23 -11.65 -2.39 -16.32
C ARG A 23 -13.02 -2.15 -15.70
N SER A 24 -13.31 -2.76 -14.56
CA SER A 24 -14.49 -2.38 -13.77
C SER A 24 -14.27 -0.92 -13.37
N SER A 25 -14.94 0.00 -14.07
CA SER A 25 -14.73 1.43 -13.90
C SER A 25 -15.87 2.00 -13.07
N CYS A 26 -15.60 2.27 -11.79
CA CYS A 26 -16.31 3.31 -11.06
C CYS A 26 -15.42 4.55 -10.99
N SER A 27 -16.04 5.72 -11.12
CA SER A 27 -15.37 7.01 -11.07
C SER A 27 -15.94 7.85 -9.93
N ILE A 28 -15.11 8.71 -9.36
CA ILE A 28 -15.56 9.70 -8.38
C ILE A 28 -16.57 10.65 -9.05
N PRO A 29 -17.75 10.88 -8.46
CA PRO A 29 -18.69 11.88 -8.95
C PRO A 29 -18.03 13.27 -8.95
N SER A 30 -18.31 14.09 -9.96
CA SER A 30 -17.66 15.41 -10.11
C SER A 30 -17.84 16.31 -8.89
N GLU A 31 -18.99 16.25 -8.19
CA GLU A 31 -19.21 17.00 -6.95
C GLU A 31 -18.33 16.55 -5.76
N GLN A 32 -17.77 15.34 -5.80
CA GLN A 32 -16.91 14.80 -4.74
C GLN A 32 -15.42 14.97 -5.03
N LEU A 33 -15.04 15.39 -6.25
CA LEU A 33 -13.65 15.64 -6.64
C LEU A 33 -12.88 16.58 -5.71
N PRO A 34 -13.47 17.65 -5.12
CA PRO A 34 -12.75 18.50 -4.17
C PRO A 34 -12.12 17.72 -3.00
N TRP A 35 -12.81 16.73 -2.43
CA TRP A 35 -12.27 15.90 -1.34
C TRP A 35 -11.03 15.10 -1.78
N VAL A 36 -11.02 14.61 -3.02
CA VAL A 36 -9.87 13.86 -3.56
C VAL A 36 -8.71 14.79 -3.86
N ASN A 37 -8.99 15.99 -4.38
CA ASN A 37 -7.99 17.02 -4.62
C ASN A 37 -7.32 17.46 -3.31
N ASP A 38 -8.10 17.64 -2.24
CA ASP A 38 -7.60 18.06 -0.93
C ASP A 38 -6.67 17.01 -0.33
N LEU A 39 -7.01 15.72 -0.43
CA LEU A 39 -6.12 14.62 -0.03
C LEU A 39 -4.80 14.65 -0.79
N GLN A 40 -4.85 14.87 -2.11
CA GLN A 40 -3.65 14.94 -2.93
C GLN A 40 -2.75 16.10 -2.47
N VAL A 41 -3.31 17.29 -2.26
CA VAL A 41 -2.56 18.45 -1.75
C VAL A 41 -1.98 18.17 -0.37
N GLN A 42 -2.75 17.56 0.53
CA GLN A 42 -2.27 17.17 1.86
C GLN A 42 -1.07 16.21 1.79
N MET A 43 -1.17 15.19 0.95
CA MET A 43 -0.09 14.21 0.75
C MET A 43 1.16 14.88 0.16
N GLU A 44 1.01 15.72 -0.86
CA GLU A 44 2.15 16.40 -1.49
C GLU A 44 2.81 17.42 -0.55
N ASN A 45 2.03 18.10 0.30
CA ASN A 45 2.55 19.03 1.31
C ASN A 45 3.25 18.34 2.48
N SER A 46 3.12 17.01 2.62
CA SER A 46 3.88 16.23 3.62
C SER A 46 5.33 16.00 3.23
N VAL A 47 5.75 16.45 2.03
CA VAL A 47 7.12 16.29 1.55
C VAL A 47 7.95 17.51 1.95
N THR A 48 8.80 17.35 2.96
CA THR A 48 9.81 18.34 3.34
C THR A 48 11.20 17.69 3.42
N SER A 49 12.26 18.52 3.44
CA SER A 49 13.65 18.04 3.47
C SER A 49 14.06 17.30 4.74
N SER A 50 13.23 17.36 5.80
CA SER A 50 13.46 16.66 7.06
C SER A 50 12.66 15.38 7.20
N ASP A 51 11.71 15.14 6.29
CA ASP A 51 10.82 14.00 6.37
C ASP A 51 11.46 12.75 5.75
N PHE A 52 10.89 11.59 6.09
CA PHE A 52 11.32 10.32 5.53
C PHE A 52 10.97 10.27 4.03
N PRO A 53 11.94 10.04 3.11
CA PRO A 53 11.66 9.98 1.68
C PRO A 53 10.74 8.79 1.34
N ASN A 54 9.48 9.06 1.02
CA ASN A 54 8.47 8.03 0.76
C ASN A 54 8.24 7.81 -0.74
N PRO A 55 8.70 6.70 -1.35
CA PRO A 55 8.53 6.46 -2.78
C PRO A 55 7.06 6.27 -3.19
N SER A 56 6.20 5.80 -2.29
CA SER A 56 4.77 5.61 -2.59
C SER A 56 4.06 6.94 -2.81
N VAL A 57 4.45 7.99 -2.07
CA VAL A 57 3.93 9.35 -2.25
C VAL A 57 4.32 9.90 -3.63
N LEU A 58 5.58 9.70 -4.06
CA LEU A 58 6.03 10.10 -5.40
C LEU A 58 5.30 9.32 -6.50
N ILE A 59 5.14 8.00 -6.34
CA ILE A 59 4.35 7.15 -7.25
C ILE A 59 2.92 7.69 -7.39
N ALA A 60 2.27 7.99 -6.26
CA ALA A 60 0.88 8.43 -6.24
C ALA A 60 0.71 9.77 -6.96
N MET A 61 1.50 10.80 -6.61
CA MET A 61 1.40 12.11 -7.27
C MET A 61 1.75 12.03 -8.76
N ASN A 62 2.71 11.20 -9.16
CA ASN A 62 3.08 11.04 -10.57
C ASN A 62 2.00 10.33 -11.39
N LEU A 63 1.31 9.34 -10.81
CA LEU A 63 0.23 8.62 -11.48
C LEU A 63 -0.98 9.50 -11.76
N VAL A 64 -1.24 10.48 -10.89
CA VAL A 64 -2.46 11.31 -10.95
C VAL A 64 -2.21 12.75 -11.39
N GLY A 65 -0.94 13.12 -11.59
CA GLY A 65 -0.51 14.47 -11.96
C GLY A 65 -0.25 15.34 -10.74
N ALA A 66 1.02 15.64 -10.45
CA ALA A 66 1.42 16.37 -9.25
C ALA A 66 1.00 17.85 -9.29
N TYR A 67 0.50 18.39 -8.17
CA TYR A 67 0.22 19.82 -8.02
C TYR A 67 1.45 20.60 -7.54
N ASN A 68 2.22 20.03 -6.62
CA ASN A 68 3.41 20.63 -6.02
C ASN A 68 4.69 20.09 -6.67
N LEU A 69 5.15 20.79 -7.71
CA LEU A 69 6.35 20.42 -8.46
C LEU A 69 7.64 20.55 -7.63
N GLU A 70 7.66 21.42 -6.62
CA GLU A 70 8.82 21.55 -5.72
C GLU A 70 8.97 20.31 -4.85
N ALA A 71 7.86 19.85 -4.24
CA ALA A 71 7.80 18.58 -3.51
C ALA A 71 8.15 17.39 -4.40
N GLN A 72 7.55 17.29 -5.59
CA GLN A 72 7.85 16.23 -6.56
C GLN A 72 9.34 16.18 -6.90
N LYS A 73 9.95 17.34 -7.17
CA LYS A 73 11.37 17.47 -7.49
C LYS A 73 12.26 17.11 -6.30
N LEU A 74 11.95 17.60 -5.10
CA LEU A 74 12.68 17.31 -3.87
C LEU A 74 12.72 15.79 -3.61
N LEU A 75 11.54 15.17 -3.54
CA LEU A 75 11.42 13.74 -3.26
C LEU A 75 12.07 12.88 -4.35
N THR A 76 11.98 13.30 -5.61
CA THR A 76 12.71 12.62 -6.70
C THR A 76 14.22 12.61 -6.45
N TYR A 77 14.81 13.73 -6.02
CA TYR A 77 16.25 13.79 -5.76
C TYR A 77 16.69 13.00 -4.52
N GLU A 78 15.90 13.02 -3.45
CA GLU A 78 16.18 12.22 -2.26
C GLU A 78 16.18 10.72 -2.58
N LEU A 79 15.21 10.26 -3.36
CA LEU A 79 15.13 8.86 -3.81
C LEU A 79 16.26 8.48 -4.77
N MET A 80 16.72 9.41 -5.61
CA MET A 80 17.91 9.20 -6.44
C MET A 80 19.17 9.05 -5.58
N ALA A 81 19.29 9.84 -4.51
CA ALA A 81 20.44 9.84 -3.61
C ALA A 81 20.45 8.68 -2.60
N SER A 82 19.33 7.96 -2.43
CA SER A 82 19.23 6.83 -1.51
C SER A 82 20.30 5.76 -1.77
N ASP A 83 20.90 5.22 -0.71
CA ASP A 83 21.80 4.06 -0.83
C ASP A 83 20.96 2.80 -1.02
N THR A 84 21.34 1.97 -2.01
CA THR A 84 20.73 0.65 -2.21
C THR A 84 20.94 -0.31 -1.06
N ALA A 85 22.01 -0.17 -0.28
CA ALA A 85 22.34 -1.06 0.84
C ALA A 85 21.34 -0.93 2.00
N ASP A 86 20.71 0.23 2.15
CA ASP A 86 19.76 0.54 3.23
C ASP A 86 18.32 0.13 2.89
N LEU A 87 18.07 -0.30 1.65
CA LEU A 87 16.73 -0.59 1.15
C LEU A 87 16.45 -2.09 1.17
N THR A 88 15.35 -2.46 1.83
CA THR A 88 14.74 -3.80 1.66
C THR A 88 14.31 -4.00 0.20
N THR A 89 14.10 -5.25 -0.21
CA THR A 89 13.64 -5.58 -1.58
C THR A 89 12.36 -4.83 -1.97
N GLY A 90 11.41 -4.68 -1.05
CA GLY A 90 10.18 -3.92 -1.27
C GLY A 90 10.43 -2.41 -1.42
N GLN A 91 11.26 -1.83 -0.55
CA GLN A 91 11.63 -0.41 -0.66
C GLN A 91 12.43 -0.12 -1.93
N LEU A 92 13.34 -1.01 -2.32
CA LEU A 92 14.10 -0.89 -3.56
C LEU A 92 13.18 -0.91 -4.78
N ALA A 93 12.19 -1.82 -4.80
CA ALA A 93 11.18 -1.89 -5.85
C ALA A 93 10.33 -0.60 -5.92
N LEU A 94 9.85 -0.11 -4.78
CA LEU A 94 9.11 1.16 -4.69
C LEU A 94 9.96 2.34 -5.17
N THR A 95 11.23 2.43 -4.77
CA THR A 95 12.15 3.47 -5.23
C THR A 95 12.34 3.43 -6.74
N ILE A 96 12.51 2.25 -7.34
CA ILE A 96 12.65 2.09 -8.80
C ILE A 96 11.37 2.53 -9.51
N MET A 97 10.20 2.14 -9.02
CA MET A 97 8.90 2.55 -9.58
C MET A 97 8.70 4.07 -9.49
N ALA A 98 9.05 4.67 -8.36
CA ALA A 98 8.99 6.11 -8.14
C ALA A 98 9.89 6.85 -9.14
N LEU A 99 11.16 6.45 -9.26
CA LEU A 99 12.09 7.05 -10.22
C LEU A 99 11.63 6.88 -11.67
N THR A 100 11.11 5.71 -12.02
CA THR A 100 10.56 5.44 -13.37
C THR A 100 9.40 6.37 -13.68
N SER A 101 8.50 6.61 -12.72
CA SER A 101 7.38 7.54 -12.88
C SER A 101 7.79 9.01 -12.95
N SER A 102 8.96 9.37 -12.43
CA SER A 102 9.59 10.68 -12.60
C SER A 102 10.48 10.76 -13.86
N CYS A 103 10.41 9.76 -14.76
CA CYS A 103 11.27 9.62 -15.94
C CYS A 103 12.78 9.73 -15.62
N ARG A 104 13.17 9.23 -14.45
CA ARG A 104 14.57 9.11 -14.03
C ARG A 104 15.05 7.69 -14.22
N ASP A 105 16.29 7.54 -14.69
CA ASP A 105 16.94 6.24 -14.77
C ASP A 105 17.22 5.72 -13.34
N PRO A 106 16.68 4.55 -12.94
CA PRO A 106 16.98 3.95 -11.65
C PRO A 106 18.44 3.48 -11.52
N GLY A 107 19.21 3.45 -12.61
CA GLY A 107 20.62 3.09 -12.61
C GLY A 107 20.87 1.66 -12.11
N SER A 108 21.86 1.48 -11.23
CA SER A 108 22.22 0.17 -10.66
C SER A 108 21.14 -0.43 -9.75
N LYS A 109 20.16 0.36 -9.28
CA LYS A 109 19.07 -0.14 -8.42
C LYS A 109 18.33 -1.30 -9.07
N MET A 110 18.10 -1.22 -10.39
CA MET A 110 17.42 -2.26 -11.16
C MET A 110 18.19 -3.60 -11.17
N SER A 111 19.50 -3.56 -11.40
CA SER A 111 20.32 -4.78 -11.42
C SER A 111 20.48 -5.39 -10.03
N VAL A 112 20.55 -4.55 -8.99
CA VAL A 112 20.54 -5.00 -7.59
C VAL A 112 19.23 -5.72 -7.27
N LEU A 113 18.07 -5.14 -7.65
CA LEU A 113 16.77 -5.76 -7.44
C LEU A 113 16.65 -7.12 -8.14
N GLN A 114 17.07 -7.19 -9.41
CA GLN A 114 17.11 -8.43 -10.18
C GLN A 114 17.92 -9.51 -9.45
N LYS A 115 19.14 -9.18 -9.00
CA LYS A 115 20.02 -10.11 -8.27
C LYS A 115 19.44 -10.54 -6.92
N GLN A 116 18.79 -9.63 -6.19
CA GLN A 116 18.10 -9.99 -4.94
C GLN A 116 16.98 -11.01 -5.21
N MET A 117 16.18 -10.77 -6.25
CA MET A 117 15.05 -11.63 -6.59
C MET A 117 15.44 -12.97 -7.22
N GLU A 118 16.59 -13.06 -7.90
CA GLU A 118 17.16 -14.33 -8.36
C GLU A 118 17.52 -15.24 -7.18
N ASN A 119 18.03 -14.66 -6.09
CA ASN A 119 18.40 -15.37 -4.86
C ASN A 119 17.24 -15.50 -3.86
N TRP A 120 16.12 -14.83 -4.10
CA TRP A 120 14.97 -14.88 -3.20
C TRP A 120 14.35 -16.28 -3.13
N ALA A 121 14.11 -16.73 -1.91
CA ALA A 121 13.33 -17.91 -1.57
C ALA A 121 12.51 -17.60 -0.31
N PRO A 122 11.30 -18.16 -0.18
CA PRO A 122 10.55 -18.11 1.08
C PRO A 122 11.29 -18.88 2.18
N SER A 123 11.11 -18.52 3.45
CA SER A 123 11.68 -19.28 4.57
C SER A 123 10.96 -20.63 4.78
N GLY A 124 9.70 -20.76 4.32
CA GLY A 124 8.95 -22.02 4.31
C GLY A 124 7.55 -21.92 3.69
N PRO A 125 6.79 -23.02 3.62
CA PRO A 125 5.41 -23.02 3.12
C PRO A 125 4.42 -22.35 4.08
N SER A 126 4.77 -22.24 5.37
CA SER A 126 3.99 -21.57 6.41
C SER A 126 4.53 -20.18 6.76
N GLU A 127 5.27 -19.55 5.85
CA GLU A 127 5.71 -18.16 6.01
C GLU A 127 4.49 -17.24 6.10
N GLU A 128 4.51 -16.22 6.96
CA GLU A 128 3.43 -15.24 7.03
C GLU A 128 3.11 -14.62 5.66
N ALA A 129 1.82 -14.39 5.41
CA ALA A 129 1.37 -13.91 4.10
C ALA A 129 2.02 -12.56 3.74
N THR A 130 2.32 -11.71 4.73
CA THR A 130 2.96 -10.40 4.55
C THR A 130 4.39 -10.49 3.99
N ALA A 131 5.08 -11.63 4.16
CA ALA A 131 6.41 -11.86 3.60
C ALA A 131 6.43 -11.82 2.06
N PHE A 132 5.27 -11.98 1.41
CA PHE A 132 5.13 -11.91 -0.04
C PHE A 132 4.89 -10.48 -0.56
N TYR A 133 4.65 -9.49 0.29
CA TYR A 133 4.36 -8.11 -0.13
C TYR A 133 5.54 -7.48 -0.88
N GLY A 134 6.73 -7.48 -0.26
CA GLY A 134 7.96 -6.95 -0.87
C GLY A 134 8.37 -7.65 -2.18
N PRO A 135 8.40 -9.00 -2.22
CA PRO A 135 8.62 -9.77 -3.45
C PRO A 135 7.59 -9.47 -4.55
N SER A 136 6.32 -9.23 -4.19
CA SER A 136 5.28 -8.85 -5.16
C SER A 136 5.60 -7.50 -5.81
N LEU A 137 5.99 -6.49 -5.03
CA LEU A 137 6.45 -5.20 -5.56
C LEU A 137 7.63 -5.40 -6.51
N ALA A 138 8.61 -6.20 -6.12
CA ALA A 138 9.80 -6.45 -6.94
C ALA A 138 9.46 -7.12 -8.27
N ILE A 139 8.60 -8.14 -8.28
CA ILE A 139 8.17 -8.81 -9.52
C ILE A 139 7.41 -7.84 -10.42
N MET A 140 6.53 -7.01 -9.86
CA MET A 140 5.83 -5.99 -10.62
C MET A 140 6.81 -5.01 -11.28
N THR A 141 7.80 -4.52 -10.53
CA THR A 141 8.84 -3.62 -11.04
C THR A 141 9.67 -4.27 -12.14
N LEU A 142 10.15 -5.50 -11.94
CA LEU A 142 10.96 -6.22 -12.92
C LEU A 142 10.14 -6.54 -14.19
N CYS A 143 8.88 -6.96 -14.03
CA CYS A 143 7.96 -7.21 -15.15
C CYS A 143 7.73 -5.98 -16.02
N GLN A 144 7.63 -4.80 -15.41
CA GLN A 144 7.47 -3.54 -16.15
C GLN A 144 8.71 -3.22 -16.99
N LYS A 145 9.91 -3.59 -16.52
CA LYS A 145 11.17 -3.39 -17.26
C LYS A 145 11.41 -4.44 -18.34
N ASN A 146 11.34 -5.73 -18.01
CA ASN A 146 11.56 -6.84 -18.93
C ASN A 146 10.86 -8.11 -18.40
N SER A 147 9.75 -8.49 -19.01
CA SER A 147 8.98 -9.66 -18.59
C SER A 147 9.66 -11.00 -18.90
N GLU A 148 10.48 -11.08 -19.95
CA GLU A 148 11.17 -12.31 -20.35
C GLU A 148 12.19 -12.73 -19.30
N THR A 149 13.05 -11.81 -18.87
CA THR A 149 14.04 -12.09 -17.81
C THR A 149 13.40 -12.29 -16.44
N THR A 150 12.20 -11.75 -16.22
CA THR A 150 11.45 -11.88 -14.96
C THR A 150 10.69 -13.21 -14.86
N LEU A 151 10.40 -13.87 -16.00
CA LEU A 151 9.54 -15.05 -16.06
C LEU A 151 9.96 -16.18 -15.10
N PRO A 152 11.23 -16.59 -15.01
CA PRO A 152 11.63 -17.66 -14.07
C PRO A 152 11.36 -17.30 -12.60
N ILE A 153 11.60 -16.05 -12.22
CA ILE A 153 11.37 -15.52 -10.87
C ILE A 153 9.88 -15.52 -10.56
N ALA A 154 9.06 -15.01 -11.49
CA ALA A 154 7.61 -14.94 -11.34
C ALA A 154 6.97 -16.34 -11.23
N VAL A 155 7.46 -17.32 -11.99
CA VAL A 155 6.99 -18.71 -11.91
C VAL A 155 7.30 -19.33 -10.56
N ARG A 156 8.53 -19.15 -10.05
CA ARG A 156 8.91 -19.61 -8.70
C ARG A 156 8.01 -18.97 -7.65
N PHE A 157 7.85 -17.64 -7.70
CA PHE A 157 6.99 -16.90 -6.81
C PHE A 157 5.53 -17.38 -6.84
N ALA A 158 4.95 -17.55 -8.03
CA ALA A 158 3.57 -18.00 -8.17
C ALA A 158 3.35 -19.40 -7.57
N LYS A 159 4.28 -20.34 -7.80
CA LYS A 159 4.23 -21.68 -7.20
C LYS A 159 4.31 -21.62 -5.68
N THR A 160 5.23 -20.81 -5.15
CA THR A 160 5.38 -20.63 -3.70
C THR A 160 4.11 -20.02 -3.09
N LEU A 161 3.58 -18.95 -3.68
CA LEU A 161 2.41 -18.26 -3.17
C LEU A 161 1.18 -19.17 -3.19
N LEU A 162 1.03 -20.01 -4.22
CA LEU A 162 -0.06 -20.99 -4.31
C LEU A 162 0.08 -22.11 -3.25
N ALA A 163 1.30 -22.47 -2.87
CA ALA A 163 1.56 -23.49 -1.85
C ALA A 163 1.51 -22.95 -0.41
N ASN A 164 1.50 -21.62 -0.24
CA ASN A 164 1.46 -21.00 1.08
C ASN A 164 0.10 -21.24 1.75
N SER A 165 0.13 -21.62 3.03
CA SER A 165 -1.08 -21.95 3.80
C SER A 165 -1.41 -20.95 4.89
N SER A 166 -0.70 -19.82 4.95
CA SER A 166 -0.86 -18.82 6.00
C SER A 166 -2.15 -18.02 5.81
N PRO A 167 -2.71 -17.42 6.87
CA PRO A 167 -3.91 -16.61 6.78
C PRO A 167 -3.77 -15.50 5.72
N PHE A 168 -4.81 -15.31 4.92
CA PHE A 168 -4.77 -14.37 3.80
C PHE A 168 -4.64 -12.92 4.28
N ASN A 169 -3.71 -12.17 3.69
CA ASN A 169 -3.55 -10.74 3.88
C ASN A 169 -3.95 -9.98 2.60
N VAL A 170 -4.91 -9.05 2.73
CA VAL A 170 -5.52 -8.34 1.58
C VAL A 170 -4.50 -7.46 0.85
N ASP A 171 -3.67 -6.71 1.57
CA ASP A 171 -2.63 -5.85 0.99
C ASP A 171 -1.65 -6.65 0.12
N THR A 172 -1.19 -7.78 0.65
CA THR A 172 -0.27 -8.69 -0.04
C THR A 172 -0.93 -9.34 -1.25
N GLY A 173 -2.15 -9.85 -1.10
CA GLY A 173 -2.91 -10.40 -2.20
C GLY A 173 -3.16 -9.37 -3.32
N ALA A 174 -3.43 -8.12 -2.96
CA ALA A 174 -3.63 -7.05 -3.92
C ALA A 174 -2.36 -6.77 -4.74
N VAL A 175 -1.21 -6.56 -4.09
CA VAL A 175 0.05 -6.32 -4.80
C VAL A 175 0.51 -7.54 -5.61
N ALA A 176 0.31 -8.75 -5.08
CA ALA A 176 0.59 -9.99 -5.81
C ALA A 176 -0.30 -10.11 -7.07
N THR A 177 -1.56 -9.69 -6.98
CA THR A 177 -2.47 -9.64 -8.13
C THR A 177 -1.95 -8.68 -9.20
N LEU A 178 -1.49 -7.48 -8.83
CA LEU A 178 -0.89 -6.52 -9.77
C LEU A 178 0.35 -7.12 -10.46
N ALA A 179 1.27 -7.69 -9.67
CA ALA A 179 2.50 -8.30 -10.17
C ALA A 179 2.22 -9.45 -11.16
N LEU A 180 1.35 -10.38 -10.78
CA LEU A 180 1.00 -11.53 -11.62
C LEU A 180 0.15 -11.15 -12.83
N THR A 181 -0.66 -10.10 -12.72
CA THR A 181 -1.39 -9.53 -13.88
C THR A 181 -0.42 -8.95 -14.89
N CYS A 182 0.62 -8.22 -14.45
CA CYS A 182 1.68 -7.75 -15.35
C CYS A 182 2.32 -8.92 -16.11
N MET A 183 2.71 -9.97 -15.38
CA MET A 183 3.35 -11.15 -15.97
C MET A 183 2.40 -11.90 -16.92
N TYR A 184 1.15 -12.11 -16.53
CA TYR A 184 0.12 -12.76 -17.34
C TYR A 184 -0.11 -12.05 -18.68
N ASN A 185 -0.05 -10.72 -18.70
CA ASN A 185 -0.23 -9.92 -19.90
C ASN A 185 1.03 -9.79 -20.77
N LYS A 186 2.22 -10.09 -20.23
CA LYS A 186 3.51 -9.92 -20.92
C LYS A 186 4.30 -11.23 -21.07
N ILE A 187 3.61 -12.36 -21.14
CA ILE A 187 4.26 -13.66 -21.45
C ILE A 187 4.90 -13.57 -22.85
N PRO A 188 6.21 -13.86 -23.01
CA PRO A 188 6.87 -13.80 -24.31
C PRO A 188 6.25 -14.76 -25.33
N ILE A 189 6.13 -14.32 -26.58
CA ILE A 189 5.60 -15.13 -27.68
C ILE A 189 6.45 -16.40 -27.84
N GLY A 190 5.80 -17.55 -27.95
CA GLY A 190 6.47 -18.86 -28.07
C GLY A 190 6.81 -19.52 -26.73
N SER A 191 6.52 -18.86 -25.60
CA SER A 191 6.61 -19.50 -24.27
C SER A 191 5.53 -20.58 -24.11
N ASP A 192 5.79 -21.54 -23.23
CA ASP A 192 4.85 -22.61 -22.87
C ASP A 192 3.52 -22.02 -22.33
N GLU A 193 2.39 -22.50 -22.85
CA GLU A 193 1.04 -22.11 -22.42
C GLU A 193 0.80 -22.40 -20.93
N SER A 194 1.56 -23.33 -20.34
CA SER A 194 1.53 -23.67 -18.91
C SER A 194 1.83 -22.48 -18.01
N TYR A 195 2.61 -21.48 -18.46
CA TYR A 195 2.86 -20.26 -17.69
C TYR A 195 1.61 -19.41 -17.52
N ARG A 196 0.83 -19.26 -18.60
CA ARG A 196 -0.44 -18.52 -18.58
C ARG A 196 -1.45 -19.22 -17.68
N ALA A 197 -1.52 -20.55 -17.77
CA ALA A 197 -2.37 -21.37 -16.91
C ALA A 197 -1.99 -21.24 -15.42
N LEU A 198 -0.70 -21.31 -15.09
CA LEU A 198 -0.20 -21.13 -13.72
C LEU A 198 -0.58 -19.76 -13.16
N PHE A 199 -0.25 -18.67 -13.85
CA PHE A 199 -0.57 -17.32 -13.37
C PHE A 199 -2.09 -17.11 -13.26
N GLY A 200 -2.87 -17.60 -14.23
CA GLY A 200 -4.33 -17.54 -14.16
C GLY A 200 -4.92 -18.31 -12.97
N GLN A 201 -4.36 -19.48 -12.63
CA GLN A 201 -4.76 -20.26 -11.46
C GLN A 201 -4.48 -19.50 -10.15
N VAL A 202 -3.27 -18.95 -10.00
CA VAL A 202 -2.88 -18.20 -8.80
C VAL A 202 -3.71 -16.92 -8.66
N LEU A 203 -3.89 -16.16 -9.75
CA LEU A 203 -4.75 -14.97 -9.79
C LEU A 203 -6.17 -15.31 -9.35
N LYS A 204 -6.74 -16.44 -9.81
CA LYS A 204 -8.08 -16.86 -9.42
C LYS A 204 -8.18 -17.11 -7.92
N ALA A 205 -7.22 -17.84 -7.34
CA ALA A 205 -7.22 -18.12 -5.90
C ALA A 205 -7.12 -16.82 -5.06
N ILE A 206 -6.23 -15.90 -5.44
CA ILE A 206 -6.04 -14.64 -4.74
C ILE A 206 -7.29 -13.76 -4.85
N VAL A 207 -7.84 -13.61 -6.05
CA VAL A 207 -9.02 -12.75 -6.29
C VAL A 207 -10.27 -13.30 -5.62
N GLU A 208 -10.42 -14.63 -5.54
CA GLU A 208 -11.44 -15.25 -4.69
C GLU A 208 -11.26 -14.85 -3.22
N ASN A 209 -10.05 -14.91 -2.67
CA ASN A 209 -9.78 -14.47 -1.29
C ASN A 209 -10.00 -12.96 -1.04
N ILE A 210 -9.59 -12.09 -1.99
CA ILE A 210 -9.89 -10.65 -1.93
C ILE A 210 -11.41 -10.44 -1.93
N SER A 211 -12.14 -11.10 -2.83
CA SER A 211 -13.59 -10.96 -2.92
C SER A 211 -14.33 -11.41 -1.66
N MET A 212 -13.87 -12.48 -1.01
CA MET A 212 -14.40 -12.95 0.27
C MET A 212 -14.14 -11.95 1.41
N SER A 213 -13.11 -11.11 1.27
CA SER A 213 -12.76 -10.05 2.22
C SER A 213 -13.55 -8.74 2.00
N ILE A 214 -14.44 -8.68 1.01
CA ILE A 214 -15.36 -7.55 0.80
C ILE A 214 -16.45 -7.60 1.86
N LYS A 215 -16.47 -6.60 2.75
CA LYS A 215 -17.50 -6.41 3.78
C LYS A 215 -18.80 -5.92 3.16
N ASP A 216 -19.89 -6.05 3.92
CA ASP A 216 -21.23 -5.65 3.48
C ASP A 216 -21.35 -4.14 3.21
N ASN A 217 -20.46 -3.32 3.76
CA ASN A 217 -20.42 -1.87 3.49
C ASN A 217 -19.52 -1.49 2.29
N GLY A 218 -18.83 -2.43 1.65
CA GLY A 218 -17.95 -2.20 0.50
C GLY A 218 -16.46 -2.08 0.84
N ILE A 219 -16.06 -2.03 2.12
CA ILE A 219 -14.65 -2.09 2.53
C ILE A 219 -14.06 -3.45 2.16
N ILE A 220 -12.82 -3.48 1.67
CA ILE A 220 -12.13 -4.72 1.28
C ILE A 220 -10.98 -4.97 2.25
N GLY A 221 -11.17 -5.91 3.18
CA GLY A 221 -10.30 -6.08 4.35
C GLY A 221 -10.57 -4.98 5.38
N ASN A 222 -9.72 -3.95 5.42
CA ASN A 222 -9.90 -2.75 6.23
C ASN A 222 -9.80 -1.48 5.36
N ILE A 223 -10.01 -0.30 5.95
CA ILE A 223 -10.01 0.98 5.22
C ILE A 223 -8.69 1.26 4.51
N TYR A 224 -7.55 0.87 5.10
CA TYR A 224 -6.21 1.13 4.57
C TYR A 224 -5.80 0.11 3.50
N SER A 225 -6.28 -1.14 3.56
CA SER A 225 -6.04 -2.15 2.52
C SER A 225 -6.93 -2.00 1.29
N THR A 226 -8.05 -1.26 1.42
CA THR A 226 -9.06 -1.15 0.37
C THR A 226 -8.49 -0.51 -0.89
N GLY A 227 -7.61 0.48 -0.78
CA GLY A 227 -7.04 1.17 -1.94
C GLY A 227 -6.26 0.26 -2.88
N LEU A 228 -5.38 -0.59 -2.34
CA LEU A 228 -4.65 -1.58 -3.12
C LEU A 228 -5.59 -2.64 -3.69
N ALA A 229 -6.57 -3.11 -2.90
CA ALA A 229 -7.54 -4.11 -3.34
C ALA A 229 -8.39 -3.61 -4.53
N MET A 230 -8.78 -2.33 -4.54
CA MET A 230 -9.47 -1.70 -5.68
C MET A 230 -8.59 -1.75 -6.95
N GLN A 231 -7.29 -1.46 -6.83
CA GLN A 231 -6.38 -1.58 -7.98
C GLN A 231 -6.38 -3.02 -8.52
N ALA A 232 -6.20 -4.00 -7.63
CA ALA A 232 -6.14 -5.42 -7.97
C ALA A 232 -7.42 -5.92 -8.67
N LEU A 233 -8.59 -5.64 -8.11
CA LEU A 233 -9.88 -6.06 -8.68
C LEU A 233 -10.18 -5.36 -10.00
N SER A 234 -9.67 -4.14 -10.21
CA SER A 234 -9.90 -3.40 -11.46
C SER A 234 -9.09 -3.92 -12.65
N VAL A 235 -7.99 -4.66 -12.43
CA VAL A 235 -7.08 -5.09 -13.51
C VAL A 235 -6.98 -6.59 -13.70
N THR A 236 -7.47 -7.39 -12.74
CA THR A 236 -7.34 -8.84 -12.80
C THR A 236 -8.02 -9.42 -14.05
N PRO A 237 -7.40 -10.39 -14.76
CA PRO A 237 -8.00 -11.05 -15.92
C PRO A 237 -9.05 -12.10 -15.56
N VAL A 238 -9.24 -12.40 -14.27
CA VAL A 238 -10.14 -13.44 -13.76
C VAL A 238 -11.22 -12.83 -12.88
N GLN A 239 -12.46 -13.25 -13.09
CA GLN A 239 -13.60 -12.76 -12.32
C GLN A 239 -13.79 -13.58 -11.04
N PRO A 240 -13.95 -12.93 -9.86
CA PRO A 240 -14.32 -13.62 -8.62
C PRO A 240 -15.76 -14.16 -8.69
N LYS A 241 -16.08 -15.12 -7.82
CA LYS A 241 -17.46 -15.62 -7.65
C LYS A 241 -18.38 -14.59 -7.01
N LYS A 242 -17.89 -13.88 -5.99
CA LYS A 242 -18.59 -12.76 -5.37
C LYS A 242 -18.27 -11.52 -6.19
N GLU A 243 -19.28 -11.00 -6.87
CA GLU A 243 -19.15 -9.78 -7.66
C GLU A 243 -18.77 -8.59 -6.77
N TRP A 244 -17.90 -7.73 -7.28
CA TRP A 244 -17.45 -6.53 -6.59
C TRP A 244 -18.25 -5.31 -7.05
N ASP A 245 -19.00 -4.74 -6.11
CA ASP A 245 -19.68 -3.45 -6.29
C ASP A 245 -18.67 -2.30 -6.08
N CYS A 246 -18.07 -1.87 -7.19
CA CYS A 246 -17.06 -0.80 -7.21
C CYS A 246 -17.63 0.53 -6.69
N GLU A 247 -18.84 0.91 -7.08
CA GLU A 247 -19.47 2.18 -6.68
C GLU A 247 -19.70 2.21 -5.17
N LYS A 248 -20.16 1.11 -4.58
CA LYS A 248 -20.32 0.99 -3.14
C LYS A 248 -19.01 1.13 -2.39
N THR A 249 -17.94 0.49 -2.86
CA THR A 249 -16.59 0.67 -2.29
C THR A 249 -16.11 2.11 -2.43
N MET A 250 -16.36 2.77 -3.56
CA MET A 250 -15.98 4.16 -3.78
C MET A 250 -16.71 5.11 -2.82
N ASN A 251 -18.01 4.91 -2.64
CA ASN A 251 -18.85 5.72 -1.75
C ASN A 251 -18.42 5.60 -0.29
N ILE A 252 -18.18 4.38 0.20
CA ILE A 252 -17.74 4.22 1.60
C ILE A 252 -16.37 4.85 1.82
N ILE A 253 -15.43 4.72 0.88
CA ILE A 253 -14.11 5.37 1.01
C ILE A 253 -14.24 6.89 1.02
N LEU A 254 -15.09 7.47 0.16
CA LEU A 254 -15.36 8.92 0.19
C LEU A 254 -15.94 9.38 1.54
N ASP A 255 -16.79 8.58 2.17
CA ASP A 255 -17.33 8.89 3.49
C ASP A 255 -16.26 8.77 4.59
N GLU A 256 -15.36 7.79 4.53
CA GLU A 256 -14.21 7.69 5.44
C GLU A 256 -13.22 8.87 5.27
N ILE A 257 -13.04 9.36 4.03
CA ILE A 257 -12.24 10.56 3.73
C ILE A 257 -12.85 11.80 4.41
N LYS A 258 -14.17 12.01 4.27
CA LYS A 258 -14.89 13.12 4.91
C LYS A 258 -14.85 13.06 6.43
N GLN A 259 -14.77 11.86 6.99
CA GLN A 259 -14.58 11.62 8.43
C GLN A 259 -13.13 11.82 8.88
N GLY A 260 -12.22 12.14 7.97
CA GLY A 260 -10.82 12.42 8.27
C GLY A 260 -10.01 11.17 8.57
N LYS A 261 -10.39 9.98 8.08
CA LYS A 261 -9.61 8.73 8.31
C LYS A 261 -8.31 8.62 7.51
N PHE A 262 -8.16 9.45 6.48
CA PHE A 262 -6.99 9.49 5.61
C PHE A 262 -6.20 10.79 5.84
N GLN A 263 -5.50 10.90 6.98
CA GLN A 263 -4.56 12.01 7.26
C GLN A 263 -3.11 11.61 6.99
N ASN A 264 -2.78 10.34 7.20
CA ASN A 264 -1.45 9.81 7.00
C ASN A 264 -1.10 9.79 5.50
N SER A 265 0.00 10.43 5.09
CA SER A 265 0.36 10.59 3.67
C SER A 265 0.57 9.26 2.94
N MET A 266 1.02 8.22 3.63
CA MET A 266 1.15 6.88 3.06
C MET A 266 -0.21 6.22 2.82
N SER A 267 -1.17 6.41 3.73
CA SER A 267 -2.54 5.94 3.53
C SER A 267 -3.18 6.59 2.29
N ILE A 268 -2.94 7.90 2.10
CA ILE A 268 -3.39 8.66 0.94
C ILE A 268 -2.73 8.11 -0.33
N ALA A 269 -1.41 7.89 -0.30
CA ALA A 269 -0.65 7.37 -1.44
C ALA A 269 -1.14 6.01 -1.95
N GLN A 270 -1.71 5.17 -1.09
CA GLN A 270 -2.24 3.85 -1.49
C GLN A 270 -3.66 3.89 -2.06
N ILE A 271 -4.48 4.87 -1.65
CA ILE A 271 -5.86 5.00 -2.13
C ILE A 271 -6.00 5.94 -3.33
N LEU A 272 -5.19 7.01 -3.40
CA LEU A 272 -5.29 8.06 -4.41
C LEU A 272 -5.26 7.56 -5.86
N PRO A 273 -4.38 6.60 -6.25
CA PRO A 273 -4.42 6.04 -7.60
C PRO A 273 -5.81 5.46 -7.94
N SER A 274 -6.41 4.69 -7.03
CA SER A 274 -7.73 4.08 -7.24
C SER A 274 -8.85 5.11 -7.39
N LEU A 275 -8.82 6.18 -6.57
CA LEU A 275 -9.78 7.29 -6.66
C LEU A 275 -9.70 8.02 -8.01
N ARG A 276 -8.54 7.99 -8.65
CA ARG A 276 -8.27 8.60 -9.96
C ARG A 276 -8.32 7.61 -11.12
N GLY A 277 -8.82 6.39 -10.88
CA GLY A 277 -8.92 5.35 -11.90
C GLY A 277 -7.55 4.92 -12.44
N LYS A 278 -6.52 4.94 -11.60
CA LYS A 278 -5.14 4.53 -11.88
C LYS A 278 -4.74 3.33 -11.03
N THR A 279 -3.75 2.59 -11.49
CA THR A 279 -3.07 1.51 -10.76
C THR A 279 -1.57 1.65 -10.90
N TYR A 280 -0.81 0.90 -10.11
CA TYR A 280 0.63 0.77 -10.31
C TYR A 280 1.01 0.17 -11.68
N LEU A 281 0.08 -0.50 -12.40
CA LEU A 281 0.33 -0.96 -13.77
C LEU A 281 0.31 0.17 -14.81
N ASP A 282 -0.21 1.35 -14.46
CA ASP A 282 -0.24 2.53 -15.32
C ASP A 282 1.08 3.33 -15.26
N LEU A 283 2.02 2.97 -14.38
CA LEU A 283 3.31 3.66 -14.18
C LEU A 283 4.13 3.85 -15.47
N PRO A 284 4.27 2.85 -16.37
CA PRO A 284 5.02 3.05 -17.61
C PRO A 284 4.39 4.05 -18.59
N GLN A 285 3.15 4.48 -18.35
CA GLN A 285 2.40 5.41 -19.20
C GLN A 285 2.45 6.86 -18.67
N VAL A 286 3.10 7.09 -17.53
CA VAL A 286 3.27 8.44 -16.98
C VAL A 286 4.08 9.30 -17.95
N SER A 287 3.55 10.45 -18.30
CA SER A 287 4.21 11.42 -19.17
C SER A 287 4.87 12.50 -18.31
N CYS A 288 6.19 12.68 -18.47
CA CYS A 288 6.92 13.76 -17.81
C CYS A 288 7.03 14.94 -18.78
N GLY A 289 6.09 15.89 -18.68
CA GLY A 289 6.04 17.08 -19.51
C GLY A 289 5.44 18.28 -18.76
N PRO A 290 5.48 19.47 -19.37
CA PRO A 290 5.01 20.73 -18.76
C PRO A 290 3.49 20.92 -18.77
N ASP A 291 2.71 19.94 -19.23
CA ASP A 291 1.24 20.02 -19.23
C ASP A 291 0.74 19.70 -17.82
N HIS A 292 0.50 20.75 -17.04
CA HIS A 292 0.25 20.65 -15.60
C HIS A 292 -1.23 20.85 -15.25
N GLU A 293 -1.73 20.03 -14.33
CA GLU A 293 -2.95 20.37 -13.62
C GLU A 293 -2.63 21.50 -12.63
N VAL A 294 -3.41 22.57 -12.69
CA VAL A 294 -3.26 23.71 -11.77
C VAL A 294 -3.75 23.27 -10.39
N GLN A 295 -2.95 23.54 -9.35
CA GLN A 295 -3.35 23.30 -7.98
C GLN A 295 -4.72 23.95 -7.72
N PRO A 296 -5.74 23.17 -7.33
CA PRO A 296 -7.06 23.73 -7.10
C PRO A 296 -7.06 24.68 -5.91
N THR A 297 -7.86 25.75 -5.98
CA THR A 297 -8.11 26.61 -4.83
C THR A 297 -8.82 25.79 -3.75
N LEU A 298 -8.10 25.49 -2.67
CA LEU A 298 -8.64 24.71 -1.55
C LEU A 298 -9.90 25.41 -0.99
N PRO A 299 -11.01 24.69 -0.80
CA PRO A 299 -12.12 25.19 -0.01
C PRO A 299 -11.63 25.43 1.42
N ASN A 300 -11.88 26.61 1.96
CA ASN A 300 -11.55 26.92 3.35
C ASN A 300 -12.61 26.23 4.24
N TYR A 301 -12.41 24.94 4.55
CA TYR A 301 -13.29 24.24 5.48
C TYR A 301 -13.14 24.89 6.85
N PRO A 302 -14.23 25.31 7.49
CA PRO A 302 -14.16 25.85 8.84
C PRO A 302 -13.59 24.77 9.75
N ASN A 303 -12.41 25.03 10.33
CA ASN A 303 -11.90 24.21 11.41
C ASN A 303 -12.98 24.14 12.48
N PRO A 304 -13.36 22.93 12.95
CA PRO A 304 -14.27 22.82 14.06
C PRO A 304 -13.75 23.70 15.20
N PRO A 305 -14.62 24.49 15.87
CA PRO A 305 -14.20 25.36 16.95
C PRO A 305 -13.42 24.53 17.97
N PRO A 306 -12.30 25.05 18.52
CA PRO A 306 -11.51 24.32 19.50
C PRO A 306 -12.43 23.99 20.67
N THR A 307 -12.85 22.73 20.72
CA THR A 307 -13.63 22.23 21.83
C THR A 307 -12.70 22.26 23.02
N SER A 308 -13.17 22.73 24.17
CA SER A 308 -12.38 22.76 25.39
C SER A 308 -11.89 21.33 25.66
N ALA A 309 -10.62 21.04 25.36
CA ALA A 309 -10.11 19.69 25.41
C ALA A 309 -10.12 19.23 26.88
N SER A 310 -11.13 18.42 27.22
CA SER A 310 -11.20 17.72 28.49
C SER A 310 -10.02 16.76 28.60
N ASN A 311 -9.60 16.48 29.83
CA ASN A 311 -8.64 15.41 30.05
C ASN A 311 -9.36 14.07 29.92
N ILE A 312 -8.71 13.10 29.30
CA ILE A 312 -9.13 11.70 29.28
C ILE A 312 -8.12 10.85 30.05
N THR A 313 -8.58 9.75 30.60
CA THR A 313 -7.72 8.73 31.22
C THR A 313 -7.63 7.53 30.31
N VAL A 314 -6.43 7.04 30.05
CA VAL A 314 -6.16 5.84 29.25
C VAL A 314 -5.41 4.85 30.12
N THR A 315 -5.90 3.62 30.20
CA THR A 315 -5.21 2.53 30.88
C THR A 315 -4.25 1.89 29.89
N TYR A 316 -2.95 2.02 30.13
CA TYR A 316 -1.91 1.52 29.23
C TYR A 316 -1.16 0.35 29.86
N THR A 317 -1.13 -0.79 29.16
CA THR A 317 -0.47 -2.02 29.60
C THR A 317 0.66 -2.40 28.64
N ILE A 318 1.82 -2.73 29.19
CA ILE A 318 2.92 -3.36 28.44
C ILE A 318 3.03 -4.82 28.87
N ASN A 319 3.07 -5.73 27.90
CA ASN A 319 3.06 -7.17 28.14
C ASN A 319 4.14 -7.87 27.29
N ASN A 320 5.02 -8.62 27.95
CA ASN A 320 5.90 -9.59 27.31
C ASN A 320 5.71 -10.96 27.97
N GLN A 321 5.15 -11.90 27.21
CA GLN A 321 4.98 -13.31 27.64
C GLN A 321 5.76 -14.29 26.75
N LEU A 322 6.52 -13.81 25.76
CA LEU A 322 7.28 -14.66 24.85
C LEU A 322 8.46 -15.31 25.60
N ARG A 323 8.41 -16.64 25.73
CA ARG A 323 9.50 -17.41 26.34
C ARG A 323 10.70 -17.45 25.42
N GLY A 324 11.89 -17.22 25.96
CA GLY A 324 13.15 -17.23 25.20
C GLY A 324 13.64 -15.85 24.75
N VAL A 325 12.84 -14.80 25.01
CA VAL A 325 13.25 -13.39 24.92
C VAL A 325 13.33 -12.85 26.35
N GLU A 326 14.31 -11.99 26.65
CA GLU A 326 14.57 -11.55 28.03
C GLU A 326 13.35 -10.86 28.68
N LEU A 327 13.20 -11.06 30.00
CA LEU A 327 12.23 -10.44 30.92
C LEU A 327 10.74 -10.58 30.56
N LEU A 328 10.04 -11.47 31.28
CA LEU A 328 8.58 -11.53 31.28
C LEU A 328 8.01 -10.44 32.17
N PHE A 329 7.03 -9.69 31.68
CA PHE A 329 6.34 -8.67 32.46
C PHE A 329 4.92 -8.41 31.95
N ASN A 330 4.07 -7.94 32.85
CA ASN A 330 2.75 -7.41 32.55
C ASN A 330 2.52 -6.26 33.53
N VAL A 331 2.61 -5.02 33.04
CA VAL A 331 2.55 -3.82 33.87
C VAL A 331 1.58 -2.83 33.28
N THR A 332 0.73 -2.28 34.13
CA THR A 332 -0.32 -1.33 33.75
C THR A 332 -0.13 0.00 34.46
N ILE A 333 -0.42 1.09 33.76
CA ILE A 333 -0.43 2.45 34.30
C ILE A 333 -1.60 3.24 33.74
N ASP A 334 -2.19 4.11 34.55
CA ASP A 334 -3.16 5.08 34.08
C ASP A 334 -2.47 6.39 33.67
N VAL A 335 -2.74 6.81 32.45
CA VAL A 335 -2.18 8.01 31.83
C VAL A 335 -3.29 9.01 31.58
N ILE A 336 -3.05 10.28 31.92
CA ILE A 336 -4.02 11.36 31.71
C ILE A 336 -3.47 12.24 30.60
N VAL A 337 -4.21 12.36 29.50
CA VAL A 337 -3.85 13.17 28.34
C VAL A 337 -5.02 14.07 27.94
N LYS A 338 -4.80 15.01 27.01
CA LYS A 338 -5.88 15.81 26.45
C LYS A 338 -6.70 14.97 25.47
N SER A 339 -8.01 15.15 25.47
CA SER A 339 -8.88 14.57 24.44
C SER A 339 -8.39 15.02 23.06
N GLY A 340 -8.26 14.07 22.12
CA GLY A 340 -7.70 14.30 20.79
C GLY A 340 -6.18 14.13 20.69
N SER A 341 -5.47 13.89 21.79
CA SER A 341 -4.06 13.46 21.73
C SER A 341 -3.95 12.08 21.10
N VAL A 342 -2.91 11.88 20.28
CA VAL A 342 -2.59 10.58 19.68
C VAL A 342 -1.97 9.63 20.72
N LEU A 343 -2.00 8.33 20.43
CA LEU A 343 -1.51 7.28 21.31
C LEU A 343 -0.03 7.48 21.68
N LEU A 344 0.79 8.03 20.78
CA LEU A 344 2.19 8.36 21.06
C LEU A 344 2.35 9.25 22.30
N VAL A 345 1.44 10.21 22.52
CA VAL A 345 1.46 11.07 23.72
C VAL A 345 1.19 10.27 24.99
N VAL A 346 0.37 9.22 24.91
CA VAL A 346 0.14 8.30 26.03
C VAL A 346 1.42 7.52 26.36
N LEU A 347 2.16 7.05 25.34
CA LEU A 347 3.45 6.38 25.54
C LEU A 347 4.49 7.33 26.16
N GLU A 348 4.58 8.56 25.67
CA GLU A 348 5.49 9.59 26.19
C GLU A 348 5.21 9.93 27.66
N GLU A 349 3.94 10.13 28.01
CA GLU A 349 3.56 10.38 29.41
C GLU A 349 3.75 9.15 30.30
N ALA A 350 3.55 7.93 29.79
CA ALA A 350 3.83 6.71 30.53
C ALA A 350 5.33 6.58 30.84
N GLN A 351 6.19 6.79 29.83
CA GLN A 351 7.64 6.81 29.97
C GLN A 351 8.09 7.86 31.00
N ARG A 352 7.51 9.07 30.96
CA ARG A 352 7.83 10.15 31.91
C ARG A 352 7.47 9.80 33.36
N LYS A 353 6.42 9.00 33.57
CA LYS A 353 5.96 8.59 34.90
C LYS A 353 6.72 7.38 35.46
N ASN A 354 7.16 6.47 34.60
CA ASN A 354 7.78 5.21 35.01
C ASN A 354 8.75 4.70 33.94
N ASP A 355 10.02 4.56 34.30
CA ASP A 355 11.10 4.08 33.43
C ASP A 355 10.85 2.70 32.82
N MET A 356 9.97 1.87 33.40
CA MET A 356 9.56 0.58 32.79
C MET A 356 8.82 0.77 31.45
N PHE A 357 8.19 1.91 31.23
CA PHE A 357 7.46 2.24 30.01
C PHE A 357 8.33 2.98 28.99
N LYS A 358 9.65 3.05 29.21
CA LYS A 358 10.55 3.64 28.22
C LYS A 358 10.46 2.89 26.90
N PHE A 359 10.46 3.64 25.80
CA PHE A 359 10.31 3.09 24.47
C PHE A 359 11.21 3.81 23.47
N GLU A 360 11.48 3.14 22.37
CA GLU A 360 12.20 3.70 21.23
C GLU A 360 11.31 3.58 19.99
N THR A 361 11.50 4.50 19.05
CA THR A 361 10.80 4.49 17.78
C THR A 361 11.77 4.46 16.62
N THR A 362 11.29 3.96 15.48
CA THR A 362 12.01 4.01 14.21
C THR A 362 11.09 4.60 13.16
N MET A 363 11.59 5.57 12.38
CA MET A 363 10.78 6.22 11.37
C MET A 363 10.64 5.33 10.13
N THR A 364 9.42 5.24 9.60
CA THR A 364 9.11 4.49 8.38
C THR A 364 8.26 5.33 7.43
N SER A 365 7.96 4.80 6.24
CA SER A 365 7.02 5.42 5.31
C SER A 365 5.61 5.62 5.90
N TRP A 366 5.20 4.82 6.89
CA TRP A 366 3.92 4.95 7.59
C TRP A 366 3.98 5.84 8.83
N GLY A 367 5.15 6.38 9.18
CA GLY A 367 5.39 7.11 10.42
C GLY A 367 6.20 6.29 11.43
N PRO A 368 6.26 6.73 12.71
CA PRO A 368 7.07 6.08 13.73
C PRO A 368 6.46 4.74 14.15
N ILE A 369 7.21 3.66 13.98
CA ILE A 369 6.92 2.37 14.61
C ILE A 369 7.58 2.32 16.00
N VAL A 370 6.93 1.72 16.99
CA VAL A 370 7.54 1.47 18.30
C VAL A 370 8.42 0.23 18.18
N SER A 371 9.73 0.44 18.08
CA SER A 371 10.72 -0.61 17.84
C SER A 371 11.21 -1.29 19.12
N SER A 372 11.04 -0.66 20.28
CA SER A 372 11.43 -1.23 21.57
C SER A 372 10.57 -0.67 22.71
N ILE A 373 10.24 -1.50 23.69
CA ILE A 373 9.66 -1.08 24.98
C ILE A 373 10.38 -1.83 26.08
N ASN A 374 10.78 -1.11 27.13
CA ASN A 374 11.52 -1.66 28.26
C ASN A 374 12.81 -2.41 27.86
N ASN A 375 13.53 -1.89 26.84
CA ASN A 375 14.70 -2.51 26.20
C ASN A 375 14.44 -3.83 25.45
N ILE A 376 13.19 -4.21 25.23
CA ILE A 376 12.87 -5.38 24.42
C ILE A 376 12.55 -4.87 23.01
N ALA A 377 13.51 -5.05 22.11
CA ALA A 377 13.43 -4.61 20.73
C ALA A 377 12.76 -5.66 19.83
N GLU A 378 12.09 -5.19 18.78
CA GLU A 378 11.67 -6.02 17.67
C GLU A 378 12.86 -6.70 16.98
N ASN A 379 12.61 -7.82 16.31
CA ASN A 379 13.66 -8.57 15.64
C ASN A 379 13.09 -9.32 14.44
N VAL A 380 13.50 -8.87 13.25
CA VAL A 380 13.07 -9.44 11.96
C VAL A 380 13.51 -10.90 11.80
N ASN A 381 14.66 -11.31 12.35
CA ASN A 381 15.13 -12.70 12.26
C ASN A 381 14.33 -13.66 13.15
N HIS A 382 13.65 -13.14 14.18
CA HIS A 382 12.81 -13.92 15.10
C HIS A 382 11.31 -13.66 14.87
N ASN A 383 10.97 -12.87 13.85
CA ASN A 383 9.64 -12.33 13.57
C ASN A 383 8.94 -11.72 14.79
N THR A 384 9.68 -11.09 15.71
CA THR A 384 9.11 -10.50 16.93
C THR A 384 8.88 -9.01 16.79
N TYR A 385 7.76 -8.50 17.31
CA TYR A 385 7.38 -7.08 17.26
C TYR A 385 6.43 -6.68 18.39
N TRP A 386 6.16 -5.37 18.52
CA TRP A 386 5.17 -4.82 19.45
C TRP A 386 3.82 -4.60 18.77
N GLN A 387 2.83 -5.42 19.13
CA GLN A 387 1.45 -5.28 18.68
C GLN A 387 0.65 -4.40 19.64
N PHE A 388 -0.02 -3.37 19.13
CA PHE A 388 -0.93 -2.55 19.92
C PHE A 388 -2.37 -3.01 19.75
N LEU A 389 -3.11 -3.07 20.87
CA LEU A 389 -4.50 -3.51 20.93
C LEU A 389 -5.34 -2.55 21.76
N SER A 390 -6.60 -2.37 21.37
CA SER A 390 -7.66 -1.83 22.23
C SER A 390 -8.44 -3.01 22.82
N GLY A 391 -8.25 -3.24 24.12
CA GLY A 391 -8.66 -4.50 24.76
C GLY A 391 -7.96 -5.70 24.12
N THR A 392 -8.73 -6.52 23.39
CA THR A 392 -8.23 -7.71 22.68
C THR A 392 -8.14 -7.52 21.16
N THR A 393 -8.54 -6.37 20.63
CA THR A 393 -8.62 -6.11 19.20
C THR A 393 -7.38 -5.34 18.74
N PRO A 394 -6.58 -5.87 17.79
CA PRO A 394 -5.45 -5.15 17.24
C PRO A 394 -5.85 -3.81 16.62
N LEU A 395 -5.06 -2.78 16.86
CA LEU A 395 -5.26 -1.47 16.23
C LEU A 395 -4.95 -1.54 14.73
N ASN A 396 -5.62 -0.69 13.96
CA ASN A 396 -5.43 -0.54 12.52
C ASN A 396 -4.67 0.75 12.15
N GLU A 397 -4.19 1.52 13.13
CA GLU A 397 -3.45 2.77 12.97
C GLU A 397 -2.15 2.72 13.80
N GLY A 398 -1.14 3.48 13.37
CA GLY A 398 0.10 3.63 14.13
C GLY A 398 -0.09 4.49 15.38
N VAL A 399 0.86 4.45 16.31
CA VAL A 399 0.78 5.21 17.56
C VAL A 399 0.72 6.74 17.34
N ALA A 400 1.27 7.23 16.22
CA ALA A 400 1.23 8.65 15.86
C ALA A 400 -0.09 9.10 15.21
N ASP A 401 -0.98 8.17 14.84
CA ASP A 401 -2.24 8.46 14.17
C ASP A 401 -3.46 8.08 15.04
N TYR A 402 -3.37 6.97 15.79
CA TYR A 402 -4.47 6.49 16.62
C TYR A 402 -4.81 7.48 17.73
N ILE A 403 -6.09 7.86 17.87
CA ILE A 403 -6.58 8.77 18.93
C ILE A 403 -7.37 7.95 19.95
N PRO A 404 -6.83 7.73 21.16
CA PRO A 404 -7.55 6.98 22.20
C PRO A 404 -8.79 7.73 22.72
N PHE A 405 -9.77 6.98 23.21
CA PHE A 405 -10.95 7.53 23.89
C PHE A 405 -10.88 7.38 25.41
N ASN A 406 -11.77 8.07 26.13
CA ASN A 406 -11.75 8.08 27.60
C ASN A 406 -12.04 6.69 28.19
N ASN A 407 -11.21 6.28 29.15
CA ASN A 407 -11.18 4.97 29.80
C ASN A 407 -10.89 3.81 28.85
N GLU A 408 -10.25 4.08 27.71
CA GLU A 408 -9.79 3.02 26.82
C GLU A 408 -8.62 2.24 27.44
N HIS A 409 -8.62 0.92 27.23
CA HIS A 409 -7.52 0.05 27.67
C HIS A 409 -6.65 -0.33 26.47
N ILE A 410 -5.49 0.31 26.38
CA ILE A 410 -4.49 0.01 25.35
C ILE A 410 -3.47 -0.98 25.89
N THR A 411 -3.18 -2.02 25.12
CA THR A 411 -2.13 -3.00 25.41
C THR A 411 -1.07 -2.98 24.32
N ALA A 412 0.19 -2.81 24.67
CA ALA A 412 1.34 -3.15 23.82
C ALA A 412 1.80 -4.56 24.20
N ASN A 413 1.63 -5.50 23.29
CA ASN A 413 1.97 -6.91 23.47
C ASN A 413 3.17 -7.28 22.60
N PHE A 414 4.24 -7.79 23.21
CA PHE A 414 5.37 -8.32 22.47
C PHE A 414 5.02 -9.72 21.96
N THR A 415 4.96 -9.89 20.65
CA THR A 415 4.43 -11.09 19.98
C THR A 415 5.22 -11.40 18.71
N GLN A 416 4.87 -12.49 18.04
CA GLN A 416 5.42 -12.88 16.75
C GLN A 416 4.40 -12.71 15.62
N TYR A 417 4.92 -12.56 14.39
CA TYR A 417 4.18 -12.76 13.15
C TYR A 417 4.65 -14.05 12.47
#